data_AF-A0A350UXL5-F1
#
_entry.id   AF-A0A350UXL5-F1
#
_cell.length_a   1.000
_cell.length_b   1.000
_cell.length_c   1.000
_cell.angle_alpha   90.00
_cell.angle_beta   90.00
_cell.angle_gamma   90.00
#
_symmetry.space_group_name_H-M   'P 1'
#
loop_
_entity.id
_entity.type
_entity.pdbx_description
1 polymer ?
#
loop_
_entity_poly.entity_id
_entity_poly.type
_entity_poly.pdbx_seq_one_letter_code
_entity_poly.pdbx_strand_id
1 'polypeptide(L)'
;MKPFRRSPTGLSWPANFIVCASVLLLTLVLIPESVLSQGGHDHHGGGAAQPGSEYRVDEKPMEHHHHDDGGGEGDLFRTRGAHDDLGASKPEMVKDEGLLARGRNIYLHMCVFCHGKDGNGGGAAVEYLYPWPRDFRRGIFKFRSTPTDTLPTDEDLYRTIIKGVPGTSMPAWGDALTPQDTWALINLIKNFSPRFSKEPQGEKIKVNNLTPATPELIAKGKDLFTKQKCANCHGESLRGDGELSDSLFDAWKHAVFVHDITVPSYYKGGFAEEDIFRTLSSGLDGTPMGAYSHLPENDRWALVHYIRSRFTKEFIKAAFETDIYSFRKDFEINTDVDSPIWDGVKTTNLVLRPLSARRDAVEVVNFASVNNGEQLAIRLKWEDPTKNAFSELTQDVFRDGAAVQFALGDVTLHTHGHNEPFFGMGNRGKPVNIWHWKSGLEETLEAESDMEYSTGGVDMDALIFGGVMSNPVFRLNATGDNAVEELNAEGFGTVTPQPTENQNVEGYGEWKDGMWTVVFLRDMPKTGKWDADFTRKEPSLIAFAIWDGLKEDRNGRKVISVWQRLNVLDK
;
A
#
# COMPACT_ATOMS: atom_id res chain seq x y z
N MET A 1 20.69 11.51 49.42
CA MET A 1 20.65 12.86 50.04
C MET A 1 19.28 13.49 49.76
N LYS A 2 18.72 14.23 50.73
CA LYS A 2 17.52 15.12 50.66
C LYS A 2 18.01 16.55 51.04
N PRO A 3 17.25 17.69 50.92
CA PRO A 3 15.77 17.80 50.92
C PRO A 3 15.08 18.92 50.08
N PHE A 4 13.74 18.80 49.94
CA PHE A 4 12.65 19.80 50.00
C PHE A 4 12.83 21.32 49.73
N ARG A 5 11.85 21.89 49.00
CA ARG A 5 10.75 22.84 49.44
C ARG A 5 9.72 22.92 48.29
N ARG A 6 8.39 22.75 48.41
CA ARG A 6 7.28 23.34 49.22
C ARG A 6 6.98 24.84 48.96
N SER A 7 5.70 25.09 48.60
CA SER A 7 4.95 26.33 48.32
C SER A 7 4.43 27.01 49.63
N PRO A 8 3.45 27.96 49.72
CA PRO A 8 2.56 28.62 48.71
C PRO A 8 2.32 30.16 48.97
N THR A 9 1.09 30.66 48.68
CA THR A 9 0.49 32.02 48.88
C THR A 9 0.64 33.04 47.72
N GLY A 10 -0.32 33.91 47.38
CA GLY A 10 -1.75 34.05 47.80
C GLY A 10 -2.33 35.46 47.55
N LEU A 11 -3.63 35.58 47.25
CA LEU A 11 -4.46 36.83 47.13
C LEU A 11 -4.11 37.81 45.97
N SER A 12 -4.99 38.71 45.48
CA SER A 12 -6.47 38.78 45.37
C SER A 12 -6.88 39.97 44.46
N TRP A 13 -8.12 40.01 43.96
CA TRP A 13 -8.70 41.11 43.15
C TRP A 13 -8.82 42.46 43.88
N PRO A 14 -9.15 43.56 43.16
CA PRO A 14 -10.56 44.03 43.23
C PRO A 14 -11.22 44.33 41.86
N ALA A 15 -12.55 44.54 41.89
CA ALA A 15 -13.44 44.75 40.74
C ALA A 15 -14.26 46.06 40.84
N ASN A 16 -15.25 46.23 39.94
CA ASN A 16 -16.27 47.31 39.83
C ASN A 16 -15.75 48.59 39.11
N PHE A 17 -16.50 49.40 38.34
CA PHE A 17 -17.93 49.81 38.22
C PHE A 17 -18.19 50.42 36.79
N ILE A 18 -19.38 50.65 36.19
CA ILE A 18 -20.81 50.36 36.49
C ILE A 18 -21.70 50.34 35.21
N VAL A 19 -22.78 49.54 35.23
CA VAL A 19 -24.15 49.65 34.64
C VAL A 19 -24.55 50.81 33.68
N CYS A 20 -25.26 50.47 32.58
CA CYS A 20 -26.59 51.05 32.24
C CYS A 20 -27.41 50.19 31.26
N ALA A 21 -28.74 50.20 31.38
CA ALA A 21 -29.69 49.38 30.62
C ALA A 21 -30.99 50.15 30.30
N SER A 22 -31.64 49.86 29.14
CA SER A 22 -33.06 50.09 28.79
C SER A 22 -33.28 49.81 27.28
N VAL A 23 -34.47 49.53 26.70
CA VAL A 23 -35.66 48.69 27.03
C VAL A 23 -36.74 48.96 25.94
N LEU A 24 -37.61 47.97 25.62
CA LEU A 24 -38.79 48.03 24.70
C LEU A 24 -38.50 48.22 23.18
N LEU A 25 -39.39 47.86 22.22
CA LEU A 25 -40.82 47.52 22.28
C LEU A 25 -41.25 46.43 21.24
N LEU A 26 -42.39 45.78 21.49
CA LEU A 26 -43.04 44.73 20.68
C LEU A 26 -43.76 45.24 19.40
N THR A 27 -44.00 44.36 18.43
CA THR A 27 -45.35 44.22 17.80
C THR A 27 -45.54 42.85 17.12
N LEU A 28 -46.65 42.16 17.43
CA LEU A 28 -47.18 41.00 16.71
C LEU A 28 -48.29 41.44 15.73
N VAL A 29 -48.46 40.70 14.63
CA VAL A 29 -49.76 40.54 13.93
C VAL A 29 -49.93 39.06 13.54
N LEU A 30 -51.17 38.57 13.58
CA LEU A 30 -51.55 37.15 13.50
C LEU A 30 -52.19 36.80 12.14
N ILE A 31 -51.80 35.63 11.59
CA ILE A 31 -52.64 34.47 11.16
C ILE A 31 -53.95 34.78 10.37
N PRO A 32 -54.16 34.19 9.16
CA PRO A 32 -54.72 32.82 9.11
C PRO A 32 -54.21 31.85 8.02
N GLU A 33 -54.40 30.56 8.31
CA GLU A 33 -54.20 29.41 7.42
C GLU A 33 -55.35 29.24 6.41
N SER A 34 -55.04 28.80 5.18
CA SER A 34 -56.02 28.11 4.31
C SER A 34 -55.35 27.20 3.28
N VAL A 35 -55.19 25.92 3.64
CA VAL A 35 -55.50 24.69 2.87
C VAL A 35 -55.54 24.75 1.31
N LEU A 36 -54.83 23.77 0.71
CA LEU A 36 -54.97 23.16 -0.64
C LEU A 36 -54.31 23.78 -1.91
N SER A 37 -53.28 23.05 -2.37
CA SER A 37 -53.17 22.44 -3.71
C SER A 37 -52.43 23.16 -4.86
N GLN A 38 -51.78 22.29 -5.67
CA GLN A 38 -51.15 22.48 -6.98
C GLN A 38 -49.85 23.29 -7.06
N GLY A 39 -48.87 22.69 -7.76
CA GLY A 39 -47.53 23.22 -7.91
C GLY A 39 -47.38 24.13 -9.13
N GLY A 40 -46.26 24.86 -9.15
CA GLY A 40 -45.79 25.69 -10.25
C GLY A 40 -44.28 25.88 -10.09
N HIS A 41 -43.56 25.96 -11.21
CA HIS A 41 -42.11 26.12 -11.22
C HIS A 41 -41.70 27.49 -10.70
N ASP A 42 -40.63 27.54 -9.90
CA ASP A 42 -39.90 28.79 -9.61
C ASP A 42 -38.43 28.68 -10.00
N HIS A 43 -37.95 29.74 -10.65
CA HIS A 43 -36.56 29.87 -11.10
C HIS A 43 -35.65 30.31 -9.95
N HIS A 44 -34.57 29.57 -9.69
CA HIS A 44 -33.47 30.08 -8.86
C HIS A 44 -32.44 30.83 -9.69
N GLY A 45 -32.26 32.11 -9.37
CA GLY A 45 -31.27 33.00 -9.99
C GLY A 45 -29.83 32.64 -9.61
N GLY A 46 -28.89 32.97 -10.48
CA GLY A 46 -27.49 32.57 -10.35
C GLY A 46 -26.73 33.27 -9.22
N GLY A 47 -26.24 32.47 -8.26
CA GLY A 47 -25.00 32.75 -7.55
C GLY A 47 -23.85 31.95 -8.19
N ALA A 48 -22.62 32.48 -8.14
CA ALA A 48 -21.47 31.78 -8.71
C ALA A 48 -21.21 30.45 -7.97
N ALA A 49 -21.25 29.33 -8.70
CA ALA A 49 -21.01 28.00 -8.14
C ALA A 49 -19.57 27.88 -7.60
N GLN A 50 -19.40 27.17 -6.48
CA GLN A 50 -18.07 26.85 -5.97
C GLN A 50 -17.52 25.61 -6.68
N PRO A 51 -16.22 25.58 -7.03
CA PRO A 51 -15.61 24.39 -7.63
C PRO A 51 -15.89 23.14 -6.78
N GLY A 52 -16.57 22.17 -7.39
CA GLY A 52 -16.94 20.91 -6.74
C GLY A 52 -18.35 20.82 -6.16
N SER A 53 -19.18 21.88 -6.19
CA SER A 53 -20.58 21.78 -5.76
C SER A 53 -21.43 20.88 -6.66
N GLU A 54 -20.99 20.65 -7.90
CA GLU A 54 -21.61 19.77 -8.89
C GLU A 54 -21.38 18.26 -8.65
N TYR A 55 -20.59 17.88 -7.64
CA TYR A 55 -20.37 16.47 -7.27
C TYR A 55 -21.24 15.97 -6.12
N ARG A 56 -22.20 16.77 -5.65
CA ARG A 56 -23.12 16.40 -4.57
C ARG A 56 -24.52 16.14 -5.12
N VAL A 57 -24.83 14.87 -5.41
CA VAL A 57 -26.19 14.40 -5.74
C VAL A 57 -26.44 13.08 -5.00
N ASP A 58 -27.63 12.93 -4.44
CA ASP A 58 -28.07 11.75 -3.68
C ASP A 58 -28.17 10.49 -4.56
N GLU A 59 -28.09 9.32 -3.92
CA GLU A 59 -28.02 8.02 -4.57
C GLU A 59 -29.20 7.79 -5.53
N LYS A 60 -28.91 7.55 -6.81
CA LYS A 60 -29.81 6.93 -7.78
C LYS A 60 -29.11 5.75 -8.47
N PRO A 61 -29.81 4.64 -8.76
CA PRO A 61 -29.21 3.49 -9.42
C PRO A 61 -28.74 3.85 -10.84
N MET A 62 -27.62 3.26 -11.26
CA MET A 62 -27.11 3.38 -12.63
C MET A 62 -27.80 2.33 -13.52
N GLU A 63 -28.36 2.74 -14.66
CA GLU A 63 -28.75 1.81 -15.73
C GLU A 63 -27.55 1.52 -16.64
N HIS A 64 -27.41 0.26 -17.07
CA HIS A 64 -26.34 -0.18 -17.95
C HIS A 64 -26.76 -0.05 -19.43
N HIS A 65 -26.04 0.76 -20.19
CA HIS A 65 -26.09 0.71 -21.65
C HIS A 65 -24.80 0.08 -22.19
N HIS A 66 -24.96 -1.00 -22.96
CA HIS A 66 -23.87 -1.61 -23.71
C HIS A 66 -23.64 -0.82 -25.01
N HIS A 67 -22.39 -0.41 -25.23
CA HIS A 67 -21.91 -0.04 -26.56
C HIS A 67 -21.00 -1.17 -27.06
N ASP A 68 -21.31 -1.66 -28.26
CA ASP A 68 -20.64 -2.75 -28.95
C ASP A 68 -19.91 -2.14 -30.15
N ASP A 69 -18.57 -2.18 -30.14
CA ASP A 69 -17.70 -1.77 -31.23
C ASP A 69 -16.66 -2.88 -31.43
N GLY A 70 -16.78 -3.62 -32.54
CA GLY A 70 -16.07 -4.88 -32.74
C GLY A 70 -14.84 -4.82 -33.65
N GLY A 71 -14.09 -5.93 -33.68
CA GLY A 71 -13.26 -6.30 -34.83
C GLY A 71 -11.74 -6.25 -34.63
N GLY A 72 -11.18 -7.22 -33.92
CA GLY A 72 -9.73 -7.52 -33.95
C GLY A 72 -9.40 -8.86 -33.29
N GLU A 73 -8.84 -9.80 -34.04
CA GLU A 73 -8.34 -11.07 -33.47
C GLU A 73 -7.04 -10.82 -32.69
N GLY A 74 -7.21 -10.65 -31.39
CA GLY A 74 -6.18 -10.54 -30.36
C GLY A 74 -6.87 -10.61 -29.01
N ASP A 75 -6.16 -10.99 -27.96
CA ASP A 75 -6.72 -11.11 -26.61
C ASP A 75 -7.17 -9.72 -26.10
N LEU A 76 -8.46 -9.40 -26.32
CA LEU A 76 -9.08 -8.08 -26.15
C LEU A 76 -8.93 -7.46 -24.74
N PHE A 77 -8.43 -8.25 -23.78
CA PHE A 77 -8.34 -7.92 -22.36
C PHE A 77 -6.92 -8.11 -21.79
N ARG A 78 -5.89 -8.25 -22.63
CA ARG A 78 -4.48 -8.21 -22.22
C ARG A 78 -3.73 -7.04 -22.85
N THR A 79 -3.37 -6.04 -22.05
CA THR A 79 -2.61 -4.85 -22.46
C THR A 79 -1.11 -4.90 -22.11
N ARG A 80 -0.55 -6.08 -21.81
CA ARG A 80 0.91 -6.24 -21.67
C ARG A 80 1.60 -5.72 -22.93
N GLY A 81 2.43 -4.69 -22.75
CA GLY A 81 3.13 -4.02 -23.85
C GLY A 81 2.30 -3.00 -24.65
N ALA A 82 1.03 -2.74 -24.31
CA ALA A 82 0.24 -1.66 -24.93
C ALA A 82 0.80 -0.25 -24.65
N HIS A 83 1.73 -0.14 -23.71
CA HIS A 83 2.48 1.08 -23.36
C HIS A 83 3.97 1.01 -23.73
N ASP A 84 4.42 -0.03 -24.45
CA ASP A 84 5.83 -0.18 -24.85
C ASP A 84 6.29 0.95 -25.77
N ASP A 85 5.39 1.44 -26.63
CA ASP A 85 5.51 2.78 -27.19
C ASP A 85 4.96 3.80 -26.18
N LEU A 86 5.87 4.38 -25.40
CA LEU A 86 5.62 5.33 -24.28
C LEU A 86 4.90 6.64 -24.68
N GLY A 87 4.41 6.74 -25.91
CA GLY A 87 3.75 7.90 -26.46
C GLY A 87 3.03 7.63 -27.78
N ALA A 88 2.41 6.45 -27.95
CA ALA A 88 1.36 6.29 -28.96
C ALA A 88 0.36 7.44 -28.77
N SER A 89 0.32 8.34 -29.76
CA SER A 89 -0.07 9.76 -29.62
C SER A 89 -1.28 9.99 -28.72
N LYS A 90 -1.19 11.00 -27.82
CA LYS A 90 -2.34 11.53 -27.05
C LYS A 90 -3.57 11.57 -27.98
N PRO A 91 -4.61 10.75 -27.74
CA PRO A 91 -5.71 10.60 -28.69
C PRO A 91 -6.31 11.95 -29.05
N GLU A 92 -6.70 12.15 -30.30
CA GLU A 92 -7.54 13.29 -30.67
C GLU A 92 -8.74 13.28 -29.72
N MET A 93 -8.92 14.38 -28.98
CA MET A 93 -9.68 14.34 -27.73
C MET A 93 -11.17 14.12 -28.01
N VAL A 94 -11.59 12.85 -27.94
CA VAL A 94 -12.99 12.45 -28.03
C VAL A 94 -13.75 13.09 -26.88
N LYS A 95 -14.60 14.07 -27.20
CA LYS A 95 -15.53 14.82 -26.32
C LYS A 95 -15.29 14.64 -24.81
N ASP A 96 -14.69 15.66 -24.17
CA ASP A 96 -14.26 15.66 -22.77
C ASP A 96 -15.18 14.91 -21.79
N GLU A 97 -16.49 15.09 -21.87
CA GLU A 97 -17.48 14.43 -21.01
C GLU A 97 -17.37 12.89 -21.00
N GLY A 98 -17.15 12.27 -22.17
CA GLY A 98 -17.02 10.81 -22.29
C GLY A 98 -15.72 10.28 -21.68
N LEU A 99 -14.62 11.00 -21.87
CA LEU A 99 -13.34 10.69 -21.22
C LEU A 99 -13.40 10.92 -19.71
N LEU A 100 -14.11 11.96 -19.24
CA LEU A 100 -14.28 12.21 -17.81
C LEU A 100 -15.16 11.16 -17.14
N ALA A 101 -16.23 10.68 -17.79
CA ALA A 101 -17.02 9.56 -17.30
C ALA A 101 -16.20 8.28 -17.20
N ARG A 102 -15.41 7.95 -18.23
CA ARG A 102 -14.51 6.80 -18.26
C ARG A 102 -13.44 6.89 -17.16
N GLY A 103 -12.73 8.01 -17.09
CA GLY A 103 -11.72 8.29 -16.07
C GLY A 103 -12.29 8.22 -14.65
N ARG A 104 -13.49 8.77 -14.42
CA ARG A 104 -14.20 8.70 -13.14
C ARG A 104 -14.52 7.26 -12.73
N ASN A 105 -14.96 6.43 -13.68
CA ASN A 105 -15.26 5.02 -13.38
C ASN A 105 -14.00 4.28 -12.91
N ILE A 106 -12.91 4.38 -13.66
CA ILE A 106 -11.62 3.74 -13.32
C ILE A 106 -11.10 4.28 -11.97
N TYR A 107 -11.16 5.59 -11.76
CA TYR A 107 -10.71 6.23 -10.52
C TYR A 107 -11.48 5.74 -9.29
N LEU A 108 -12.80 5.56 -9.41
CA LEU A 108 -13.65 5.04 -8.32
C LEU A 108 -13.42 3.56 -8.03
N HIS A 109 -12.87 2.78 -8.96
CA HIS A 109 -12.51 1.39 -8.73
C HIS A 109 -11.07 1.23 -8.21
N MET A 110 -10.12 2.03 -8.71
CA MET A 110 -8.68 1.81 -8.49
C MET A 110 -7.96 2.86 -7.65
N CYS A 111 -8.29 4.14 -7.82
CA CYS A 111 -7.51 5.22 -7.24
C CYS A 111 -8.09 5.74 -5.91
N VAL A 112 -9.42 5.68 -5.76
CA VAL A 112 -10.17 6.33 -4.67
C VAL A 112 -9.80 5.80 -3.27
N PHE A 113 -9.45 4.51 -3.15
CA PHE A 113 -9.07 3.90 -1.87
C PHE A 113 -7.86 4.57 -1.23
N CYS A 114 -6.92 5.06 -2.04
CA CYS A 114 -5.76 5.80 -1.58
C CYS A 114 -5.96 7.31 -1.71
N HIS A 115 -6.43 7.80 -2.86
CA HIS A 115 -6.44 9.22 -3.19
C HIS A 115 -7.71 10.00 -2.77
N GLY A 116 -8.74 9.33 -2.25
CA GLY A 116 -9.98 9.97 -1.80
C GLY A 116 -10.93 10.34 -2.94
N LYS A 117 -12.23 10.53 -2.65
CA LYS A 117 -13.26 10.81 -3.68
C LYS A 117 -13.10 12.16 -4.38
N ASP A 118 -12.48 13.12 -3.70
CA ASP A 118 -12.19 14.49 -4.14
C ASP A 118 -10.70 14.70 -4.50
N GLY A 119 -9.92 13.62 -4.63
CA GLY A 119 -8.49 13.70 -4.96
C GLY A 119 -7.61 14.27 -3.85
N ASN A 120 -8.06 14.25 -2.60
CA ASN A 120 -7.38 14.87 -1.46
C ASN A 120 -6.22 14.06 -0.83
N GLY A 121 -5.98 12.83 -1.27
CA GLY A 121 -4.96 11.94 -0.70
C GLY A 121 -5.40 11.20 0.58
N GLY A 122 -6.66 11.34 0.99
CA GLY A 122 -7.25 10.78 2.21
C GLY A 122 -8.35 9.74 1.92
N GLY A 123 -8.05 8.75 1.09
CA GLY A 123 -8.93 7.60 0.89
C GLY A 123 -8.94 6.64 2.10
N ALA A 124 -9.85 5.65 2.11
CA ALA A 124 -10.04 4.74 3.26
C ALA A 124 -8.78 3.94 3.67
N ALA A 125 -7.80 3.78 2.78
CA ALA A 125 -6.53 3.12 3.09
C ALA A 125 -5.54 4.02 3.87
N VAL A 126 -5.75 5.35 3.89
CA VAL A 126 -4.72 6.35 4.25
C VAL A 126 -4.08 6.15 5.62
N GLU A 127 -4.82 5.62 6.60
CA GLU A 127 -4.32 5.38 7.96
C GLU A 127 -3.23 4.30 8.02
N TYR A 128 -3.12 3.46 6.99
CA TYR A 128 -2.15 2.37 6.88
C TYR A 128 -1.02 2.65 5.87
N LEU A 129 -1.06 3.81 5.19
CA LEU A 129 -0.15 4.13 4.09
C LEU A 129 0.88 5.20 4.46
N TYR A 130 2.15 4.85 4.34
CA TYR A 130 3.26 5.79 4.44
C TYR A 130 4.29 5.51 3.33
N PRO A 131 4.70 6.50 2.51
CA PRO A 131 4.26 7.90 2.49
C PRO A 131 2.80 8.05 2.05
N TRP A 132 2.13 9.07 2.59
CA TRP A 132 0.75 9.38 2.26
C TRP A 132 0.50 9.59 0.76
N PRO A 133 -0.67 9.15 0.23
CA PRO A 133 -1.10 9.40 -1.14
C PRO A 133 -1.10 10.89 -1.52
N ARG A 134 -1.03 11.18 -2.82
CA ARG A 134 -0.99 12.55 -3.33
C ARG A 134 -2.36 13.22 -3.22
N ASP A 135 -2.41 14.36 -2.52
CA ASP A 135 -3.43 15.40 -2.70
C ASP A 135 -3.19 16.11 -4.05
N PHE A 136 -4.08 15.87 -5.01
CA PHE A 136 -4.02 16.46 -6.34
C PHE A 136 -4.51 17.90 -6.38
N ARG A 137 -5.35 18.34 -5.42
CA ARG A 137 -6.11 19.59 -5.49
C ARG A 137 -5.23 20.85 -5.53
N ARG A 138 -4.03 20.77 -4.93
CA ARG A 138 -3.03 21.86 -4.96
C ARG A 138 -2.23 21.94 -6.27
N GLY A 139 -2.31 20.94 -7.15
CA GLY A 139 -1.53 20.88 -8.39
C GLY A 139 -0.01 20.76 -8.15
N ILE A 140 0.41 20.21 -7.01
CA ILE A 140 1.82 20.09 -6.60
C ILE A 140 2.26 18.64 -6.84
N PHE A 141 3.13 18.40 -7.82
CA PHE A 141 3.55 17.05 -8.22
C PHE A 141 5.05 16.84 -8.04
N LYS A 142 5.45 15.71 -7.43
CA LYS A 142 6.86 15.44 -7.11
C LYS A 142 7.69 15.07 -8.34
N PHE A 143 7.15 14.24 -9.25
CA PHE A 143 7.94 13.62 -10.33
C PHE A 143 7.68 14.30 -11.67
N ARG A 144 8.49 15.32 -11.96
CA ARG A 144 8.30 16.21 -13.12
C ARG A 144 9.54 16.30 -14.00
N SER A 145 9.34 16.72 -15.23
CA SER A 145 10.35 17.13 -16.20
C SER A 145 10.38 18.64 -16.41
N THR A 146 9.61 19.39 -15.61
CA THR A 146 9.47 20.84 -15.63
C THR A 146 10.15 21.48 -14.39
N PRO A 147 10.51 22.78 -14.42
CA PRO A 147 11.14 23.48 -13.29
C PRO A 147 10.29 23.47 -12.00
N THR A 148 10.94 23.61 -10.84
CA THR A 148 10.27 23.78 -9.53
C THR A 148 9.09 24.76 -9.58
N ASP A 149 8.05 24.48 -8.81
CA ASP A 149 6.79 25.23 -8.71
C ASP A 149 5.91 25.28 -9.98
N THR A 150 6.36 24.77 -11.13
CA THR A 150 5.54 24.67 -12.36
C THR A 150 4.74 23.36 -12.44
N LEU A 151 3.63 23.36 -13.20
CA LEU A 151 2.82 22.15 -13.41
C LEU A 151 3.61 21.04 -14.15
N PRO A 152 3.30 19.75 -13.89
CA PRO A 152 3.82 18.61 -14.66
C PRO A 152 3.41 18.69 -16.13
N THR A 153 4.16 18.05 -17.04
CA THR A 153 3.62 17.75 -18.37
C THR A 153 2.60 16.61 -18.30
N ASP A 154 1.83 16.43 -19.37
CA ASP A 154 0.89 15.32 -19.48
C ASP A 154 1.62 13.96 -19.48
N GLU A 155 2.81 13.89 -20.07
CA GLU A 155 3.67 12.70 -20.10
C GLU A 155 4.31 12.39 -18.74
N ASP A 156 4.55 13.40 -17.88
CA ASP A 156 5.02 13.16 -16.51
C ASP A 156 3.94 12.45 -15.67
N LEU A 157 2.66 12.82 -15.85
CA LEU A 157 1.52 12.15 -15.22
C LEU A 157 1.34 10.73 -15.79
N TYR A 158 1.38 10.59 -17.11
CA TYR A 158 1.30 9.30 -17.81
C TYR A 158 2.37 8.32 -17.32
N ARG A 159 3.65 8.73 -17.33
CA ARG A 159 4.78 7.94 -16.82
C ARG A 159 4.57 7.50 -15.37
N THR A 160 4.06 8.39 -14.51
CA THR A 160 3.85 8.11 -13.08
C THR A 160 2.73 7.10 -12.84
N ILE A 161 1.67 7.11 -13.66
CA ILE A 161 0.59 6.11 -13.56
C ILE A 161 1.10 4.75 -14.03
N ILE A 162 1.67 4.66 -15.25
CA ILE A 162 2.02 3.37 -15.84
C ILE A 162 3.18 2.67 -15.10
N LYS A 163 4.18 3.42 -14.60
CA LYS A 163 5.33 2.87 -13.87
C LYS A 163 5.11 2.78 -12.35
N GLY A 164 4.04 3.40 -11.85
CA GLY A 164 3.80 3.55 -10.41
C GLY A 164 4.86 4.42 -9.73
N VAL A 165 4.96 4.29 -8.40
CA VAL A 165 5.95 5.03 -7.60
C VAL A 165 6.68 4.04 -6.68
N PRO A 166 7.88 3.56 -7.07
CA PRO A 166 8.66 2.62 -6.27
C PRO A 166 8.93 3.10 -4.83
N GLY A 167 9.06 2.17 -3.89
CA GLY A 167 9.19 2.50 -2.46
C GLY A 167 7.93 3.12 -1.84
N THR A 168 6.77 2.98 -2.48
CA THR A 168 5.44 3.38 -1.98
C THR A 168 4.39 2.34 -2.39
N SER A 169 3.17 2.46 -1.84
CA SER A 169 2.03 1.60 -2.17
C SER A 169 1.31 1.95 -3.49
N MET A 170 1.87 2.83 -4.33
CA MET A 170 1.34 3.10 -5.68
C MET A 170 1.92 2.08 -6.69
N PRO A 171 1.14 1.08 -7.15
CA PRO A 171 1.63 0.07 -8.08
C PRO A 171 1.81 0.64 -9.48
N ALA A 172 2.46 -0.14 -10.35
CA ALA A 172 2.53 0.15 -11.77
C ALA A 172 1.21 -0.28 -12.43
N TRP A 173 0.59 0.62 -13.21
CA TRP A 173 -0.68 0.36 -13.88
C TRP A 173 -0.54 0.09 -15.39
N GLY A 174 0.68 0.00 -15.92
CA GLY A 174 0.93 -0.18 -17.36
C GLY A 174 0.42 -1.50 -17.93
N ASP A 175 0.45 -2.59 -17.16
CA ASP A 175 -0.10 -3.89 -17.59
C ASP A 175 -1.62 -4.03 -17.32
N ALA A 176 -2.20 -3.05 -16.60
CA ALA A 176 -3.59 -3.05 -16.16
C ALA A 176 -4.46 -2.18 -17.06
N LEU A 177 -4.02 -0.94 -17.33
CA LEU A 177 -4.80 0.06 -18.07
C LEU A 177 -4.45 0.04 -19.56
N THR A 178 -5.39 0.43 -20.42
CA THR A 178 -5.04 0.81 -21.80
C THR A 178 -4.44 2.23 -21.83
N PRO A 179 -3.72 2.63 -22.90
CA PRO A 179 -3.37 4.03 -23.14
C PRO A 179 -4.56 4.98 -23.03
N GLN A 180 -5.73 4.60 -23.55
CA GLN A 180 -6.94 5.42 -23.53
C GLN A 180 -7.50 5.60 -22.10
N ASP A 181 -7.44 4.55 -21.27
CA ASP A 181 -7.82 4.61 -19.86
C ASP A 181 -6.88 5.51 -19.05
N THR A 182 -5.57 5.39 -19.28
CA THR A 182 -4.56 6.26 -18.67
C THR A 182 -4.78 7.73 -19.05
N TRP A 183 -5.07 8.02 -20.32
CA TRP A 183 -5.40 9.38 -20.77
C TRP A 183 -6.69 9.92 -20.15
N ALA A 184 -7.73 9.09 -20.01
CA ALA A 184 -8.98 9.45 -19.33
C ALA A 184 -8.76 9.77 -17.84
N LEU A 185 -7.94 8.97 -17.14
CA LEU A 185 -7.53 9.24 -15.75
C LEU A 185 -6.75 10.55 -15.62
N ILE A 186 -5.81 10.85 -16.53
CA ILE A 186 -5.04 12.10 -16.50
C ILE A 186 -5.96 13.32 -16.60
N ASN A 187 -6.99 13.27 -17.46
CA ASN A 187 -7.96 14.36 -17.59
C ASN A 187 -8.71 14.61 -16.27
N LEU A 188 -9.17 13.53 -15.62
CA LEU A 188 -9.79 13.63 -14.29
C LEU A 188 -8.83 14.17 -13.22
N ILE A 189 -7.58 13.68 -13.18
CA ILE A 189 -6.57 14.10 -12.20
C ILE A 189 -6.28 15.60 -12.31
N LYS A 190 -6.21 16.13 -13.54
CA LYS A 190 -6.03 17.57 -13.80
C LYS A 190 -7.21 18.39 -13.28
N ASN A 191 -8.45 17.88 -13.41
CA ASN A 191 -9.66 18.57 -12.95
C ASN A 191 -9.79 18.69 -11.42
N PHE A 192 -9.03 17.93 -10.61
CA PHE A 192 -9.00 18.18 -9.15
C PHE A 192 -8.35 19.52 -8.77
N SER A 193 -7.52 20.12 -9.64
CA SER A 193 -6.82 21.38 -9.33
C SER A 193 -7.17 22.51 -10.31
N PRO A 194 -7.62 23.68 -9.83
CA PRO A 194 -7.87 24.83 -10.69
C PRO A 194 -6.60 25.41 -11.31
N ARG A 195 -5.39 24.96 -10.95
CA ARG A 195 -4.15 25.39 -11.61
C ARG A 195 -4.13 24.99 -13.08
N PHE A 196 -4.50 23.74 -13.41
CA PHE A 196 -4.46 23.24 -14.79
C PHE A 196 -5.39 23.98 -15.77
N SER A 197 -6.36 24.76 -15.28
CA SER A 197 -7.22 25.63 -16.09
C SER A 197 -6.81 27.11 -16.08
N LYS A 198 -5.87 27.50 -15.21
CA LYS A 198 -5.47 28.91 -14.98
C LYS A 198 -4.06 29.26 -15.42
N GLU A 199 -3.17 28.28 -15.49
CA GLU A 199 -1.77 28.47 -15.89
C GLU A 199 -1.32 27.36 -16.86
N PRO A 200 -0.40 27.66 -17.80
CA PRO A 200 0.14 26.66 -18.70
C PRO A 200 1.02 25.64 -17.96
N GLN A 201 1.19 24.46 -18.57
CA GLN A 201 2.17 23.48 -18.09
C GLN A 201 3.60 24.02 -18.28
N GLY A 202 4.52 23.64 -17.38
CA GLY A 202 5.90 24.14 -17.42
C GLY A 202 6.66 23.68 -18.67
N GLU A 203 7.64 24.47 -19.11
CA GLU A 203 8.53 24.04 -20.18
C GLU A 203 9.41 22.86 -19.73
N LYS A 204 9.62 21.89 -20.61
CA LYS A 204 10.45 20.72 -20.31
C LYS A 204 11.92 21.12 -20.15
N ILE A 205 12.53 20.75 -19.02
CA ILE A 205 13.95 20.93 -18.74
C ILE A 205 14.75 20.19 -19.82
N LYS A 206 15.57 20.94 -20.55
CA LYS A 206 16.50 20.40 -21.53
C LYS A 206 17.69 19.78 -20.79
N VAL A 207 17.92 18.50 -21.04
CA VAL A 207 19.14 17.78 -20.64
C VAL A 207 20.04 17.82 -21.87
N ASN A 208 21.23 18.41 -21.75
CA ASN A 208 22.17 18.47 -22.87
C ASN A 208 23.03 17.20 -22.90
N ASN A 209 24.10 17.20 -23.72
CA ASN A 209 25.00 16.05 -23.90
C ASN A 209 25.42 15.42 -22.58
N LEU A 210 25.11 14.13 -22.43
CA LEU A 210 25.56 13.26 -21.36
C LEU A 210 27.08 13.41 -21.16
N THR A 211 27.47 13.91 -19.99
CA THR A 211 28.88 14.04 -19.62
C THR A 211 29.35 12.68 -19.09
N PRO A 212 30.35 12.01 -19.69
CA PRO A 212 30.78 10.70 -19.23
C PRO A 212 31.30 10.70 -17.79
N ALA A 213 31.09 9.61 -17.06
CA ALA A 213 31.64 9.43 -15.72
C ALA A 213 33.17 9.31 -15.78
N THR A 214 33.89 10.18 -15.04
CA THR A 214 35.33 10.06 -14.80
C THR A 214 35.62 10.04 -13.29
N PRO A 215 36.77 9.49 -12.84
CA PRO A 215 37.15 9.49 -11.43
C PRO A 215 37.17 10.90 -10.81
N GLU A 216 37.62 11.90 -11.56
CA GLU A 216 37.67 13.31 -11.13
C GLU A 216 36.26 13.88 -10.97
N LEU A 217 35.34 13.54 -11.88
CA LEU A 217 33.96 14.01 -11.84
C LEU A 217 33.17 13.35 -10.69
N ILE A 218 33.41 12.07 -10.40
CA ILE A 218 32.89 11.36 -9.23
C ILE A 218 33.44 11.97 -7.93
N ALA A 219 34.74 12.26 -7.86
CA ALA A 219 35.36 12.89 -6.70
C ALA A 219 34.79 14.30 -6.44
N LYS A 220 34.60 15.10 -7.51
CA LYS A 220 33.90 16.39 -7.45
C LYS A 220 32.46 16.23 -6.98
N GLY A 221 31.75 15.20 -7.45
CA GLY A 221 30.39 14.89 -7.02
C GLY A 221 30.28 14.60 -5.53
N LYS A 222 31.24 13.86 -4.96
CA LYS A 222 31.31 13.62 -3.50
C LYS A 222 31.49 14.92 -2.72
N ASP A 223 32.44 15.75 -3.12
CA ASP A 223 32.71 17.05 -2.49
C ASP A 223 31.49 18.00 -2.57
N LEU A 224 30.80 18.02 -3.72
CA LEU A 224 29.54 18.75 -3.90
C LEU A 224 28.42 18.20 -3.00
N PHE A 225 28.31 16.88 -2.83
CA PHE A 225 27.26 16.26 -2.00
C PHE A 225 27.33 16.73 -0.54
N THR A 226 28.54 16.79 0.04
CA THR A 226 28.75 17.33 1.38
C THR A 226 28.57 18.86 1.41
N LYS A 227 29.12 19.60 0.43
CA LYS A 227 28.99 21.08 0.36
C LYS A 227 27.55 21.57 0.22
N GLN A 228 26.73 20.85 -0.53
CA GLN A 228 25.30 21.11 -0.72
C GLN A 228 24.43 20.54 0.40
N LYS A 229 25.04 19.98 1.46
CA LYS A 229 24.36 19.42 2.65
C LYS A 229 23.40 18.28 2.33
N CYS A 230 23.59 17.57 1.22
CA CYS A 230 22.80 16.40 0.86
C CYS A 230 22.90 15.31 1.94
N ALA A 231 24.08 15.17 2.55
CA ALA A 231 24.35 14.25 3.66
C ALA A 231 23.53 14.55 4.93
N ASN A 232 23.07 15.77 5.17
CA ASN A 232 22.24 16.08 6.34
C ASN A 232 20.88 15.36 6.28
N CYS A 233 20.38 15.03 5.08
CA CYS A 233 19.14 14.27 4.88
C CYS A 233 19.42 12.82 4.44
N HIS A 234 20.27 12.62 3.44
CA HIS A 234 20.55 11.29 2.86
C HIS A 234 21.64 10.50 3.60
N GLY A 235 22.41 11.16 4.46
CA GLY A 235 23.57 10.59 5.16
C GLY A 235 24.81 10.41 4.27
N GLU A 236 25.96 10.20 4.91
CA GLU A 236 27.23 9.85 4.24
C GLU A 236 27.20 8.41 3.68
N SER A 237 26.31 7.55 4.20
CA SER A 237 26.09 6.21 3.67
C SER A 237 25.22 6.20 2.41
N LEU A 238 24.46 7.28 2.17
CA LEU A 238 23.37 7.44 1.21
C LEU A 238 22.10 6.61 1.52
N ARG A 239 22.00 6.00 2.72
CA ARG A 239 20.87 5.14 3.12
C ARG A 239 19.68 5.89 3.73
N GLY A 240 19.69 7.22 3.67
CA GLY A 240 18.65 8.05 4.28
C GLY A 240 18.79 8.18 5.80
N ASP A 241 20.02 8.06 6.32
CA ASP A 241 20.40 8.07 7.74
C ASP A 241 21.06 9.39 8.18
N GLY A 242 20.80 10.48 7.45
CA GLY A 242 21.28 11.82 7.80
C GLY A 242 20.61 12.38 9.06
N GLU A 243 21.28 13.31 9.75
CA GLU A 243 20.83 13.90 11.03
C GLU A 243 19.42 14.52 11.01
N LEU A 244 18.96 14.98 9.84
CA LEU A 244 17.63 15.59 9.64
C LEU A 244 16.57 14.58 9.16
N SER A 245 16.97 13.38 8.72
CA SER A 245 16.14 12.43 7.96
C SER A 245 14.75 12.18 8.58
N ASP A 246 14.69 11.93 9.89
CA ASP A 246 13.47 11.60 10.61
C ASP A 246 12.68 12.85 11.10
N SER A 247 13.13 14.06 10.75
CA SER A 247 12.51 15.36 11.13
C SER A 247 11.93 16.16 9.96
N LEU A 248 11.99 15.60 8.75
CA LEU A 248 11.55 16.28 7.53
C LEU A 248 10.03 16.23 7.36
N PHE A 249 9.43 17.36 7.00
CA PHE A 249 8.00 17.49 6.71
C PHE A 249 7.73 18.04 5.31
N ASP A 250 6.63 17.60 4.72
CA ASP A 250 6.15 18.02 3.41
C ASP A 250 5.23 19.26 3.50
N ALA A 251 4.79 19.80 2.36
CA ALA A 251 3.94 20.99 2.29
C ALA A 251 2.51 20.82 2.86
N TRP A 252 2.16 19.63 3.31
CA TRP A 252 0.92 19.28 4.03
C TRP A 252 1.19 18.91 5.50
N LYS A 253 2.43 19.05 5.99
CA LYS A 253 2.88 18.67 7.34
C LYS A 253 2.90 17.16 7.59
N HIS A 254 2.94 16.36 6.54
CA HIS A 254 3.24 14.93 6.64
C HIS A 254 4.74 14.69 6.77
N ALA A 255 5.15 13.67 7.53
CA ALA A 255 6.55 13.25 7.60
C ALA A 255 7.06 12.78 6.21
N VAL A 256 8.35 12.99 5.94
CA VAL A 256 8.98 12.61 4.68
C VAL A 256 10.01 11.51 4.91
N PHE A 257 9.71 10.29 4.49
CA PHE A 257 10.69 9.22 4.46
C PHE A 257 11.78 9.52 3.41
N VAL A 258 13.03 9.63 3.88
CA VAL A 258 14.22 9.67 3.03
C VAL A 258 14.60 8.23 2.69
N HIS A 259 14.34 7.83 1.45
CA HIS A 259 14.68 6.49 0.97
C HIS A 259 16.20 6.28 0.86
N ASP A 260 16.61 5.01 0.96
CA ASP A 260 17.95 4.58 0.62
C ASP A 260 18.19 4.79 -0.89
N ILE A 261 19.09 5.71 -1.23
CA ILE A 261 19.39 6.08 -2.62
C ILE A 261 20.59 5.31 -3.18
N THR A 262 21.12 4.32 -2.44
CA THR A 262 22.06 3.31 -2.97
C THR A 262 21.34 2.18 -3.71
N VAL A 263 20.02 2.05 -3.55
CA VAL A 263 19.20 0.99 -4.15
C VAL A 263 18.38 1.54 -5.33
N PRO A 264 18.74 1.23 -6.59
CA PRO A 264 18.03 1.71 -7.78
C PRO A 264 16.51 1.47 -7.82
N SER A 265 16.02 0.36 -7.25
CA SER A 265 14.59 0.05 -7.18
C SER A 265 13.79 0.99 -6.26
N TYR A 266 14.43 1.84 -5.45
CA TYR A 266 13.75 2.85 -4.62
C TYR A 266 13.66 4.24 -5.26
N TYR A 267 14.19 4.42 -6.47
CA TYR A 267 14.09 5.70 -7.19
C TYR A 267 12.68 5.93 -7.74
N LYS A 268 11.88 6.66 -6.95
CA LYS A 268 10.51 7.11 -7.27
C LYS A 268 10.36 7.78 -8.65
N GLY A 269 11.41 8.48 -9.10
CA GLY A 269 11.45 9.19 -10.38
C GLY A 269 12.16 8.44 -11.51
N GLY A 270 12.68 7.24 -11.26
CA GLY A 270 13.63 6.52 -12.14
C GLY A 270 15.09 6.71 -11.72
N PHE A 271 15.94 5.73 -12.05
CA PHE A 271 17.35 5.64 -11.64
C PHE A 271 18.35 5.77 -12.80
N ALA A 272 17.88 6.04 -14.03
CA ALA A 272 18.77 6.39 -15.12
C ALA A 272 19.46 7.74 -14.81
N GLU A 273 20.59 8.02 -15.45
CA GLU A 273 21.35 9.23 -15.15
C GLU A 273 20.60 10.52 -15.49
N GLU A 274 19.78 10.50 -16.54
CA GLU A 274 18.84 11.55 -16.91
C GLU A 274 17.68 11.68 -15.91
N ASP A 275 17.27 10.60 -15.24
CA ASP A 275 16.22 10.61 -14.22
C ASP A 275 16.71 11.26 -12.92
N ILE A 276 17.94 10.92 -12.50
CA ILE A 276 18.58 11.52 -11.33
C ILE A 276 18.93 12.99 -11.63
N PHE A 277 19.48 13.27 -12.81
CA PHE A 277 19.73 14.64 -13.27
C PHE A 277 18.45 15.46 -13.30
N ARG A 278 17.35 14.93 -13.85
CA ARG A 278 16.04 15.56 -13.84
C ARG A 278 15.59 15.85 -12.41
N THR A 279 15.68 14.88 -11.50
CA THR A 279 15.30 15.04 -10.09
C THR A 279 16.08 16.15 -9.39
N LEU A 280 17.40 16.22 -9.60
CA LEU A 280 18.24 17.32 -9.10
C LEU A 280 17.89 18.67 -9.75
N SER A 281 17.36 18.68 -10.96
CA SER A 281 17.06 19.88 -11.74
C SER A 281 15.66 20.45 -11.49
N SER A 282 14.65 19.60 -11.33
CA SER A 282 13.27 19.99 -11.03
C SER A 282 13.00 20.17 -9.54
N GLY A 283 13.75 19.47 -8.68
CA GLY A 283 13.34 19.22 -7.30
C GLY A 283 12.12 18.29 -7.23
N LEU A 284 11.70 17.97 -6.01
CA LEU A 284 10.50 17.20 -5.69
C LEU A 284 9.49 18.10 -4.96
N ASP A 285 8.68 18.84 -5.72
CA ASP A 285 7.80 19.89 -5.19
C ASP A 285 6.94 19.43 -4.00
N GLY A 286 6.81 20.32 -3.03
CA GLY A 286 6.13 20.07 -1.78
C GLY A 286 6.90 19.17 -0.81
N THR A 287 8.16 18.83 -1.07
CA THR A 287 9.09 18.21 -0.10
C THR A 287 10.29 19.11 0.19
N PRO A 288 11.10 18.81 1.23
CA PRO A 288 12.38 19.49 1.46
C PRO A 288 13.45 19.25 0.38
N MET A 289 13.25 18.29 -0.54
CA MET A 289 14.17 18.06 -1.66
C MET A 289 13.93 19.09 -2.78
N GLY A 290 14.49 20.29 -2.59
CA GLY A 290 14.41 21.39 -3.54
C GLY A 290 15.21 21.19 -4.84
N ALA A 291 15.10 22.15 -5.76
CA ALA A 291 15.82 22.13 -7.02
C ALA A 291 17.26 22.67 -6.89
N TYR A 292 18.23 21.92 -7.43
CA TYR A 292 19.63 22.30 -7.57
C TYR A 292 19.94 22.88 -8.95
N SER A 293 18.94 23.42 -9.64
CA SER A 293 19.07 24.10 -10.95
C SER A 293 19.98 25.33 -10.92
N HIS A 294 20.22 25.90 -9.74
CA HIS A 294 21.20 26.96 -9.49
C HIS A 294 22.66 26.47 -9.64
N LEU A 295 22.91 25.16 -9.61
CA LEU A 295 24.24 24.59 -9.88
C LEU A 295 24.48 24.46 -11.39
N PRO A 296 25.72 24.71 -11.86
CA PRO A 296 26.13 24.42 -13.23
C PRO A 296 25.76 23.00 -13.65
N GLU A 297 25.43 22.80 -14.92
CA GLU A 297 25.02 21.48 -15.42
C GLU A 297 26.09 20.39 -15.17
N ASN A 298 27.37 20.71 -15.36
CA ASN A 298 28.48 19.80 -15.06
C ASN A 298 28.57 19.42 -13.56
N ASP A 299 28.11 20.29 -12.66
CA ASP A 299 28.13 20.05 -11.22
C ASP A 299 26.93 19.17 -10.80
N ARG A 300 25.79 19.30 -11.49
CA ARG A 300 24.68 18.33 -11.39
C ARG A 300 25.08 16.96 -11.95
N TRP A 301 25.78 16.89 -13.09
CA TRP A 301 26.32 15.63 -13.61
C TRP A 301 27.33 14.99 -12.65
N ALA A 302 28.19 15.78 -12.00
CA ALA A 302 29.09 15.30 -10.96
C ALA A 302 28.34 14.62 -9.80
N LEU A 303 27.27 15.25 -9.30
CA LEU A 303 26.40 14.66 -8.28
C LEU A 303 25.75 13.35 -8.75
N VAL A 304 25.22 13.31 -9.98
CA VAL A 304 24.65 12.08 -10.57
C VAL A 304 25.66 10.94 -10.59
N HIS A 305 26.89 11.19 -11.06
CA HIS A 305 27.92 10.16 -11.16
C HIS A 305 28.42 9.69 -9.80
N TYR A 306 28.52 10.60 -8.82
CA TYR A 306 28.81 10.20 -7.43
C TYR A 306 27.70 9.31 -6.87
N ILE A 307 26.44 9.70 -6.99
CA ILE A 307 25.29 8.92 -6.52
C ILE A 307 25.27 7.53 -7.18
N ARG A 308 25.38 7.43 -8.51
CA ARG A 308 25.43 6.15 -9.24
C ARG A 308 26.64 5.30 -8.87
N SER A 309 27.77 5.90 -8.51
CA SER A 309 28.96 5.16 -8.03
C SER A 309 28.74 4.41 -6.71
N ARG A 310 27.68 4.76 -5.97
CA ARG A 310 27.27 4.14 -4.70
C ARG A 310 26.17 3.09 -4.87
N PHE A 311 25.75 2.79 -6.10
CA PHE A 311 24.67 1.84 -6.34
C PHE A 311 25.06 0.40 -5.97
N THR A 312 24.16 -0.26 -5.22
CA THR A 312 24.19 -1.70 -5.01
C THR A 312 24.13 -2.41 -6.37
N LYS A 313 24.95 -3.45 -6.53
CA LYS A 313 25.08 -4.21 -7.79
C LYS A 313 24.41 -5.57 -7.75
N GLU A 314 24.16 -6.06 -6.55
CA GLU A 314 23.48 -7.32 -6.29
C GLU A 314 21.99 -7.02 -6.07
N PHE A 315 21.14 -7.68 -6.86
CA PHE A 315 19.69 -7.52 -6.79
C PHE A 315 19.08 -8.90 -6.65
N ILE A 316 18.24 -9.09 -5.63
CA ILE A 316 17.45 -10.30 -5.50
C ILE A 316 16.43 -10.29 -6.64
N LYS A 317 16.57 -11.21 -7.60
CA LYS A 317 15.62 -11.35 -8.69
C LYS A 317 14.31 -11.91 -8.13
N ALA A 318 13.29 -11.08 -8.12
CA ALA A 318 11.93 -11.43 -7.73
C ALA A 318 10.93 -10.99 -8.81
N ALA A 319 9.85 -11.76 -8.94
CA ALA A 319 8.78 -11.50 -9.88
C ALA A 319 7.70 -10.60 -9.25
N PHE A 320 6.96 -9.90 -10.11
CA PHE A 320 5.84 -9.05 -9.75
C PHE A 320 4.67 -9.42 -10.65
N GLU A 321 3.49 -9.58 -10.06
CA GLU A 321 2.22 -9.91 -10.74
C GLU A 321 2.32 -11.10 -11.74
N THR A 322 2.99 -12.15 -11.31
CA THR A 322 3.31 -13.33 -12.13
C THR A 322 2.30 -14.46 -11.95
N ASP A 323 2.39 -15.42 -12.86
CA ASP A 323 1.78 -16.74 -12.73
C ASP A 323 2.68 -17.61 -11.85
N ILE A 324 2.08 -18.20 -10.82
CA ILE A 324 2.70 -19.17 -9.90
C ILE A 324 1.90 -20.48 -9.92
N TYR A 325 2.50 -21.57 -9.44
CA TYR A 325 2.01 -22.92 -9.71
C TYR A 325 2.02 -23.77 -8.43
N SER A 326 0.97 -24.57 -8.25
CA SER A 326 0.96 -25.71 -7.33
C SER A 326 1.19 -26.99 -8.13
N PHE A 327 2.25 -27.73 -7.81
CA PHE A 327 2.68 -28.90 -8.56
C PHE A 327 2.12 -30.21 -8.00
N ARG A 328 1.65 -31.09 -8.89
CA ARG A 328 1.14 -32.40 -8.51
C ARG A 328 2.22 -33.28 -7.87
N LYS A 329 1.91 -33.90 -6.74
CA LYS A 329 2.71 -34.92 -6.05
C LYS A 329 1.75 -36.02 -5.56
N ASP A 330 1.95 -37.26 -6.02
CA ASP A 330 1.08 -38.39 -5.66
C ASP A 330 1.51 -39.05 -4.33
N PHE A 331 1.62 -38.24 -3.29
CA PHE A 331 1.98 -38.62 -1.93
C PHE A 331 1.12 -37.86 -0.91
N GLU A 332 1.14 -38.35 0.33
CA GLU A 332 0.59 -37.62 1.48
C GLU A 332 1.33 -36.29 1.67
N ILE A 333 0.60 -35.23 2.02
CA ILE A 333 1.12 -33.88 2.22
C ILE A 333 0.97 -33.55 3.70
N ASN A 334 1.98 -32.91 4.28
CA ASN A 334 2.00 -32.50 5.67
C ASN A 334 2.54 -31.07 5.82
N THR A 335 2.50 -30.53 7.03
CA THR A 335 2.99 -29.20 7.41
C THR A 335 4.51 -29.12 7.64
N ASP A 336 5.23 -30.24 7.48
CA ASP A 336 6.68 -30.30 7.70
C ASP A 336 7.46 -29.47 6.65
N VAL A 337 8.26 -28.54 7.15
CA VAL A 337 9.07 -27.57 6.40
C VAL A 337 10.24 -28.21 5.63
N ASP A 338 10.79 -29.30 6.17
CA ASP A 338 11.94 -30.06 5.68
C ASP A 338 11.48 -31.38 4.99
N SER A 339 10.16 -31.58 4.84
CA SER A 339 9.56 -32.72 4.14
C SER A 339 10.12 -32.91 2.72
N PRO A 340 10.55 -34.12 2.31
CA PRO A 340 11.06 -34.41 0.97
C PRO A 340 10.08 -34.12 -0.17
N ILE A 341 8.80 -33.88 0.11
CA ILE A 341 7.83 -33.48 -0.91
C ILE A 341 8.24 -32.19 -1.63
N TRP A 342 8.97 -31.30 -0.95
CA TRP A 342 9.49 -30.05 -1.46
C TRP A 342 10.67 -30.21 -2.43
N ASP A 343 11.28 -31.40 -2.52
CA ASP A 343 12.41 -31.65 -3.41
C ASP A 343 12.00 -31.52 -4.89
N GLY A 344 12.83 -30.78 -5.63
CA GLY A 344 12.61 -30.45 -7.04
C GLY A 344 11.41 -29.54 -7.33
N VAL A 345 10.66 -29.08 -6.31
CA VAL A 345 9.52 -28.17 -6.51
C VAL A 345 10.05 -26.81 -6.95
N LYS A 346 9.56 -26.32 -8.09
CA LYS A 346 9.94 -25.01 -8.64
C LYS A 346 9.45 -23.91 -7.69
N THR A 347 10.39 -23.17 -7.12
CA THR A 347 10.08 -21.99 -6.29
C THR A 347 10.07 -20.71 -7.12
N THR A 348 9.41 -19.67 -6.60
CA THR A 348 9.35 -18.33 -7.22
C THR A 348 9.56 -17.26 -6.15
N ASN A 349 10.59 -16.43 -6.31
CA ASN A 349 10.76 -15.21 -5.51
C ASN A 349 9.74 -14.17 -5.95
N LEU A 350 9.02 -13.57 -5.00
CA LEU A 350 7.97 -12.57 -5.24
C LEU A 350 8.30 -11.27 -4.51
N VAL A 351 8.09 -10.13 -5.18
CA VAL A 351 8.34 -8.80 -4.62
C VAL A 351 7.29 -8.47 -3.55
N LEU A 352 7.76 -8.19 -2.35
CA LEU A 352 7.00 -7.58 -1.27
C LEU A 352 7.28 -6.07 -1.19
N ARG A 353 6.31 -5.31 -0.68
CA ARG A 353 6.40 -3.85 -0.51
C ARG A 353 5.81 -3.45 0.84
N PRO A 354 6.49 -2.59 1.62
CA PRO A 354 5.90 -2.05 2.85
C PRO A 354 4.69 -1.17 2.53
N LEU A 355 3.59 -1.37 3.26
CA LEU A 355 2.48 -0.40 3.30
C LEU A 355 2.89 0.91 3.99
N SER A 356 3.77 0.78 4.99
CA SER A 356 4.42 1.90 5.67
C SER A 356 5.93 1.84 5.46
N ALA A 357 6.47 2.71 4.60
CA ALA A 357 7.88 2.80 4.24
C ALA A 357 8.78 2.89 5.46
N ARG A 358 9.79 2.00 5.48
CA ARG A 358 10.73 1.79 6.57
C ARG A 358 12.07 1.32 6.02
N ARG A 359 13.11 1.38 6.83
CA ARG A 359 14.45 0.87 6.51
C ARG A 359 14.50 -0.64 6.80
N ASP A 360 15.20 -1.39 5.94
CA ASP A 360 15.37 -2.85 6.01
C ASP A 360 14.03 -3.58 6.22
N ALA A 361 13.10 -3.40 5.27
CA ALA A 361 11.87 -4.18 5.19
C ALA A 361 12.12 -5.49 4.43
N VAL A 362 11.38 -6.56 4.72
CA VAL A 362 11.42 -7.80 3.93
C VAL A 362 10.94 -7.51 2.50
N GLU A 363 11.87 -7.50 1.53
CA GLU A 363 11.60 -7.13 0.13
C GLU A 363 11.13 -8.31 -0.73
N VAL A 364 11.40 -9.55 -0.31
CA VAL A 364 11.16 -10.76 -1.11
C VAL A 364 10.66 -11.89 -0.21
N VAL A 365 9.65 -12.61 -0.70
CA VAL A 365 9.28 -13.94 -0.18
C VAL A 365 9.45 -14.97 -1.28
N ASN A 366 10.02 -16.13 -0.94
CA ASN A 366 10.06 -17.30 -1.81
C ASN A 366 8.77 -18.10 -1.63
N PHE A 367 8.08 -18.37 -2.73
CA PHE A 367 6.86 -19.19 -2.79
C PHE A 367 7.15 -20.55 -3.43
N ALA A 368 6.61 -21.61 -2.84
CA ALA A 368 6.42 -22.92 -3.46
C ALA A 368 5.03 -23.48 -3.11
N SER A 369 4.47 -24.33 -3.96
CA SER A 369 3.24 -25.05 -3.64
C SER A 369 3.21 -26.43 -4.29
N VAL A 370 2.58 -27.38 -3.59
CA VAL A 370 2.31 -28.75 -4.06
C VAL A 370 0.84 -29.10 -3.81
N ASN A 371 0.30 -30.04 -4.57
CA ASN A 371 -1.02 -30.61 -4.36
C ASN A 371 -1.04 -32.12 -4.66
N ASN A 372 -1.99 -32.85 -4.08
CA ASN A 372 -2.26 -34.26 -4.38
C ASN A 372 -3.69 -34.49 -4.93
N GLY A 373 -4.40 -33.41 -5.26
CA GLY A 373 -5.78 -33.41 -5.77
C GLY A 373 -6.87 -33.46 -4.70
N GLU A 374 -6.51 -33.82 -3.48
CA GLU A 374 -7.39 -33.77 -2.31
C GLU A 374 -7.00 -32.57 -1.44
N GLN A 375 -5.70 -32.32 -1.28
CA GLN A 375 -5.08 -31.27 -0.48
C GLN A 375 -4.04 -30.46 -1.27
N LEU A 376 -3.80 -29.24 -0.80
CA LEU A 376 -2.82 -28.31 -1.33
C LEU A 376 -2.02 -27.69 -0.18
N ALA A 377 -0.69 -27.68 -0.33
CA ALA A 377 0.21 -26.99 0.58
C ALA A 377 0.91 -25.80 -0.09
N ILE A 378 1.16 -24.75 0.68
CA ILE A 378 1.92 -23.56 0.29
C ILE A 378 3.05 -23.38 1.28
N ARG A 379 4.29 -23.34 0.77
CA ARG A 379 5.48 -23.00 1.56
C ARG A 379 5.97 -21.60 1.22
N LEU A 380 6.13 -20.78 2.25
CA LEU A 380 6.77 -19.47 2.19
C LEU A 380 8.14 -19.54 2.87
N LYS A 381 9.15 -18.89 2.30
CA LYS A 381 10.43 -18.61 2.97
C LYS A 381 10.82 -17.15 2.82
N TRP A 382 11.31 -16.53 3.89
CA TRP A 382 11.89 -15.19 3.85
C TRP A 382 13.06 -15.06 4.83
N GLU A 383 13.99 -14.16 4.53
CA GLU A 383 15.11 -13.82 5.41
C GLU A 383 14.60 -12.94 6.55
N ASP A 384 14.91 -13.35 7.79
CA ASP A 384 14.64 -12.60 9.01
C ASP A 384 15.79 -12.81 10.00
N PRO A 385 16.62 -11.78 10.28
CA PRO A 385 17.72 -11.89 11.23
C PRO A 385 17.30 -12.24 12.66
N THR A 386 16.01 -12.17 12.97
CA THR A 386 15.42 -12.34 14.30
C THR A 386 14.37 -13.45 14.32
N LYS A 387 14.28 -14.18 15.44
CA LYS A 387 13.14 -15.06 15.75
C LYS A 387 12.25 -14.37 16.79
N ASN A 388 11.23 -13.66 16.36
CA ASN A 388 10.27 -13.00 17.25
C ASN A 388 9.02 -13.90 17.46
N ALA A 389 9.21 -15.05 18.12
CA ALA A 389 8.11 -15.97 18.42
C ALA A 389 7.36 -15.65 19.74
N PHE A 390 8.08 -15.20 20.78
CA PHE A 390 7.48 -15.02 22.10
C PHE A 390 6.73 -13.69 22.23
N SER A 391 5.59 -13.69 22.93
CA SER A 391 4.91 -12.46 23.35
C SER A 391 4.40 -12.61 24.78
N GLU A 392 4.97 -11.81 25.69
CA GLU A 392 4.38 -11.56 27.00
C GLU A 392 3.28 -10.50 26.84
N LEU A 393 2.10 -10.74 27.41
CA LEU A 393 0.96 -9.81 27.42
C LEU A 393 1.24 -8.47 28.14
N THR A 394 2.45 -8.26 28.64
CA THR A 394 2.88 -7.13 29.47
C THR A 394 4.00 -6.29 28.85
N GLN A 395 4.46 -6.57 27.63
CA GLN A 395 5.55 -5.82 26.97
C GLN A 395 5.25 -5.52 25.49
N ASP A 396 5.91 -4.48 24.95
CA ASP A 396 5.83 -4.06 23.54
C ASP A 396 6.59 -5.01 22.58
N VAL A 397 6.36 -6.32 22.71
CA VAL A 397 6.99 -7.36 21.88
C VAL A 397 6.01 -7.86 20.83
N PHE A 398 6.35 -7.61 19.56
CA PHE A 398 5.57 -8.02 18.40
C PHE A 398 6.11 -9.32 17.83
N ARG A 399 5.21 -10.14 17.27
CA ARG A 399 5.53 -11.46 16.72
C ARG A 399 5.75 -11.39 15.22
N ASP A 400 6.60 -12.30 14.72
CA ASP A 400 6.67 -12.56 13.28
C ASP A 400 5.40 -13.24 12.81
N GLY A 401 5.01 -12.97 11.57
CA GLY A 401 3.79 -13.52 10.99
C GLY A 401 3.80 -13.54 9.48
N ALA A 402 3.00 -14.43 8.91
CA ALA A 402 2.85 -14.61 7.48
C ALA A 402 1.38 -14.85 7.15
N ALA A 403 0.92 -14.28 6.05
CA ALA A 403 -0.42 -14.55 5.57
C ALA A 403 -0.46 -14.80 4.07
N VAL A 404 -1.33 -15.74 3.70
CA VAL A 404 -1.77 -16.00 2.32
C VAL A 404 -3.20 -15.53 2.20
N GLN A 405 -3.50 -14.72 1.18
CA GLN A 405 -4.84 -14.20 0.92
C GLN A 405 -5.31 -14.63 -0.47
N PHE A 406 -6.58 -15.02 -0.57
CA PHE A 406 -7.24 -15.40 -1.81
C PHE A 406 -8.41 -14.48 -2.11
N ALA A 407 -8.57 -14.10 -3.38
CA ALA A 407 -9.79 -13.45 -3.84
C ALA A 407 -10.92 -14.47 -4.02
N LEU A 408 -12.12 -14.14 -3.55
CA LEU A 408 -13.28 -15.03 -3.65
C LEU A 408 -14.20 -14.66 -4.82
N GLY A 409 -14.88 -15.67 -5.35
CA GLY A 409 -15.78 -15.55 -6.50
C GLY A 409 -15.07 -15.71 -7.84
N ASP A 410 -15.74 -15.33 -8.92
CA ASP A 410 -15.23 -15.46 -10.30
C ASP A 410 -14.57 -14.14 -10.70
N VAL A 411 -13.34 -13.96 -10.21
CA VAL A 411 -12.53 -12.75 -10.36
C VAL A 411 -11.21 -13.06 -11.07
N THR A 412 -10.88 -12.24 -12.06
CA THR A 412 -9.79 -12.48 -13.00
C THR A 412 -9.01 -11.19 -13.20
N LEU A 413 -7.72 -11.21 -12.87
CA LEU A 413 -6.89 -10.02 -12.76
C LEU A 413 -6.77 -9.27 -14.09
N HIS A 414 -7.04 -7.96 -14.08
CA HIS A 414 -6.95 -7.05 -15.23
C HIS A 414 -7.82 -7.41 -16.43
N THR A 415 -8.93 -8.13 -16.22
CA THR A 415 -9.91 -8.39 -17.28
C THR A 415 -11.29 -7.86 -16.89
N HIS A 416 -12.17 -7.71 -17.89
CA HIS A 416 -13.60 -7.36 -17.69
C HIS A 416 -13.84 -6.12 -16.80
N GLY A 417 -13.18 -5.00 -17.12
CA GLY A 417 -13.38 -3.74 -16.39
C GLY A 417 -12.80 -3.73 -14.97
N HIS A 418 -11.84 -4.62 -14.70
CA HIS A 418 -11.17 -4.80 -13.42
C HIS A 418 -12.09 -5.25 -12.28
N ASN A 419 -12.62 -6.48 -12.40
CA ASN A 419 -13.47 -7.03 -11.36
C ASN A 419 -12.71 -7.60 -10.14
N GLU A 420 -11.37 -7.60 -10.12
CA GLU A 420 -10.59 -8.00 -8.94
C GLU A 420 -10.96 -7.21 -7.65
N PRO A 421 -10.87 -7.82 -6.45
CA PRO A 421 -10.85 -7.10 -5.20
C PRO A 421 -9.56 -6.30 -5.05
N PHE A 422 -9.56 -5.27 -4.20
CA PHE A 422 -8.31 -4.65 -3.76
C PHE A 422 -7.41 -5.67 -3.03
N PHE A 423 -6.13 -5.76 -3.42
CA PHE A 423 -5.20 -6.77 -2.88
C PHE A 423 -4.87 -6.57 -1.40
N GLY A 424 -4.99 -5.35 -0.85
CA GLY A 424 -4.94 -5.12 0.59
C GLY A 424 -6.29 -5.38 1.25
N MET A 425 -6.71 -6.66 1.29
CA MET A 425 -7.82 -7.19 2.08
C MET A 425 -9.24 -6.94 1.54
N GLY A 426 -9.40 -6.80 0.22
CA GLY A 426 -10.69 -6.77 -0.46
C GLY A 426 -11.39 -5.41 -0.46
N ASN A 427 -12.67 -5.41 -0.82
CA ASN A 427 -13.55 -4.26 -0.70
C ASN A 427 -15.02 -4.73 -0.60
N ARG A 428 -15.95 -3.84 -0.23
CA ARG A 428 -17.37 -4.16 -0.08
C ARG A 428 -17.92 -4.95 -1.27
N GLY A 429 -18.51 -6.12 -1.02
CA GLY A 429 -19.04 -7.04 -2.03
C GLY A 429 -18.00 -7.82 -2.84
N LYS A 430 -16.71 -7.61 -2.60
CA LYS A 430 -15.57 -8.38 -3.16
C LYS A 430 -14.71 -8.93 -2.00
N PRO A 431 -15.19 -10.00 -1.34
CA PRO A 431 -14.54 -10.57 -0.17
C PRO A 431 -13.24 -11.30 -0.51
N VAL A 432 -12.38 -11.42 0.49
CA VAL A 432 -11.16 -12.24 0.46
C VAL A 432 -11.13 -13.20 1.65
N ASN A 433 -10.50 -14.37 1.45
CA ASN A 433 -10.16 -15.35 2.47
C ASN A 433 -8.67 -15.20 2.79
N ILE A 434 -8.30 -15.23 4.07
CA ILE A 434 -6.94 -14.97 4.55
C ILE A 434 -6.56 -16.07 5.53
N TRP A 435 -5.45 -16.74 5.29
CA TRP A 435 -4.82 -17.69 6.22
C TRP A 435 -3.68 -16.94 6.89
N HIS A 436 -3.73 -16.76 8.21
CA HIS A 436 -2.78 -15.93 8.95
C HIS A 436 -2.05 -16.75 10.01
N TRP A 437 -0.81 -17.10 9.69
CA TRP A 437 0.13 -17.74 10.60
C TRP A 437 0.80 -16.69 11.50
N LYS A 438 0.95 -17.01 12.79
CA LYS A 438 1.66 -16.19 13.79
C LYS A 438 2.63 -17.08 14.55
N SER A 439 3.90 -16.70 14.58
CA SER A 439 4.95 -17.41 15.31
C SER A 439 4.65 -17.58 16.80
N GLY A 440 5.23 -18.61 17.44
CA GLY A 440 5.12 -18.82 18.88
C GLY A 440 3.80 -19.40 19.38
N LEU A 441 2.87 -19.75 18.48
CA LEU A 441 1.69 -20.50 18.87
C LEU A 441 2.03 -21.98 18.97
N GLU A 442 2.74 -22.54 17.98
CA GLU A 442 3.20 -23.93 17.98
C GLU A 442 4.00 -24.29 19.24
N GLU A 443 5.03 -23.50 19.57
CA GLU A 443 5.84 -23.78 20.78
C GLU A 443 5.05 -23.63 22.09
N THR A 444 3.91 -22.91 22.07
CA THR A 444 3.00 -22.87 23.22
C THR A 444 2.14 -24.14 23.28
N LEU A 445 1.60 -24.60 22.14
CA LEU A 445 0.77 -25.81 22.04
C LEU A 445 1.57 -27.09 22.32
N GLU A 446 2.78 -27.20 21.79
CA GLU A 446 3.71 -28.30 22.08
C GLU A 446 3.98 -28.38 23.59
N ALA A 447 4.33 -27.25 24.22
CA ALA A 447 4.58 -27.17 25.66
C ALA A 447 3.33 -27.52 26.51
N GLU A 448 2.13 -27.07 26.11
CA GLU A 448 0.88 -27.46 26.78
C GLU A 448 0.63 -28.97 26.67
N SER A 449 0.87 -29.58 25.50
CA SER A 449 0.67 -31.02 25.30
C SER A 449 1.65 -31.89 26.12
N ASP A 450 2.92 -31.49 26.19
CA ASP A 450 3.94 -32.15 27.01
C ASP A 450 3.64 -32.00 28.51
N MET A 451 3.09 -30.84 28.93
CA MET A 451 2.64 -30.63 30.30
C MET A 451 1.38 -31.44 30.64
N GLU A 452 0.39 -31.53 29.76
CA GLU A 452 -0.80 -32.37 29.99
C GLU A 452 -0.41 -33.85 30.13
N TYR A 453 0.47 -34.34 29.24
CA TYR A 453 0.97 -35.72 29.26
C TYR A 453 1.81 -36.04 30.51
N SER A 454 2.66 -35.10 30.96
CA SER A 454 3.53 -35.30 32.11
C SER A 454 2.86 -35.08 33.48
N THR A 455 1.77 -34.31 33.54
CA THR A 455 1.05 -34.00 34.79
C THR A 455 -0.29 -34.72 34.94
N GLY A 456 -0.79 -35.36 33.88
CA GLY A 456 -2.12 -36.00 33.88
C GLY A 456 -3.27 -35.00 33.91
N GLY A 457 -3.12 -33.87 33.23
CA GLY A 457 -4.12 -32.80 33.17
C GLY A 457 -4.23 -31.92 34.42
N VAL A 458 -3.19 -31.90 35.28
CA VAL A 458 -3.15 -31.07 36.49
C VAL A 458 -1.98 -30.09 36.40
N ASP A 459 -2.25 -28.84 36.06
CA ASP A 459 -1.23 -27.79 36.01
C ASP A 459 -0.65 -27.51 37.41
N MET A 460 0.47 -28.18 37.70
CA MET A 460 1.18 -28.10 38.97
C MET A 460 1.90 -26.75 39.14
N ASP A 461 2.27 -26.08 38.05
CA ASP A 461 2.96 -24.79 38.10
C ASP A 461 1.98 -23.62 38.29
N ALA A 462 0.75 -23.70 37.77
CA ALA A 462 -0.34 -22.81 38.19
C ALA A 462 -0.64 -22.93 39.69
N LEU A 463 -0.64 -24.16 40.23
CA LEU A 463 -0.91 -24.42 41.64
C LEU A 463 0.22 -23.99 42.59
N ILE A 464 1.48 -24.02 42.14
CA ILE A 464 2.65 -23.72 42.99
C ILE A 464 3.16 -22.28 42.81
N PHE A 465 3.20 -21.76 41.58
CA PHE A 465 3.83 -20.48 41.26
C PHE A 465 2.83 -19.39 40.82
N GLY A 466 1.54 -19.70 40.68
CA GLY A 466 0.56 -18.76 40.09
C GLY A 466 0.89 -18.48 38.63
N GLY A 467 1.25 -19.54 37.90
CA GLY A 467 1.88 -19.51 36.58
C GLY A 467 1.21 -18.62 35.54
N VAL A 468 2.02 -17.76 34.92
CA VAL A 468 1.64 -16.77 33.88
C VAL A 468 1.07 -17.42 32.61
N MET A 469 1.29 -18.72 32.41
CA MET A 469 0.75 -19.49 31.28
C MET A 469 -0.73 -19.86 31.45
N SER A 470 -1.28 -19.86 32.68
CA SER A 470 -2.67 -20.26 32.95
C SER A 470 -3.72 -19.18 32.63
N ASN A 471 -3.45 -18.28 31.67
CA ASN A 471 -4.33 -17.14 31.40
C ASN A 471 -5.60 -17.58 30.63
N PRO A 472 -6.80 -17.52 31.22
CA PRO A 472 -8.04 -17.94 30.56
C PRO A 472 -8.39 -17.10 29.31
N VAL A 473 -7.72 -15.97 29.09
CA VAL A 473 -7.84 -15.17 27.86
C VAL A 473 -7.21 -15.87 26.64
N PHE A 474 -6.21 -16.75 26.82
CA PHE A 474 -5.63 -17.51 25.70
C PHE A 474 -6.65 -18.51 25.13
N ARG A 475 -7.46 -19.14 26.02
CA ARG A 475 -8.61 -19.99 25.66
C ARG A 475 -9.81 -19.23 25.06
N LEU A 476 -9.74 -17.91 24.92
CA LEU A 476 -10.74 -17.12 24.18
C LEU A 476 -10.32 -16.87 22.72
N ASN A 477 -9.15 -17.34 22.31
CA ASN A 477 -8.70 -17.28 20.92
C ASN A 477 -9.40 -18.39 20.11
N ALA A 478 -9.92 -18.08 18.92
CA ALA A 478 -10.79 -18.99 18.16
C ALA A 478 -10.07 -20.24 17.60
N THR A 479 -8.73 -20.23 17.60
CA THR A 479 -7.84 -21.28 17.08
C THR A 479 -6.89 -21.78 18.17
N GLY A 480 -7.43 -22.15 19.33
CA GLY A 480 -6.66 -22.63 20.47
C GLY A 480 -5.82 -23.90 20.24
N ASP A 481 -5.98 -24.56 19.09
CA ASP A 481 -5.30 -25.82 18.72
C ASP A 481 -4.38 -25.67 17.47
N ASN A 482 -4.25 -24.47 16.89
CA ASN A 482 -3.56 -24.25 15.60
C ASN A 482 -2.93 -22.85 15.48
N ALA A 483 -1.72 -22.77 14.92
CA ALA A 483 -0.99 -21.52 14.72
C ALA A 483 -1.47 -20.68 13.52
N VAL A 484 -2.27 -21.26 12.63
CA VAL A 484 -2.95 -20.54 11.55
C VAL A 484 -4.36 -20.15 11.99
N GLU A 485 -4.69 -18.88 11.81
CA GLU A 485 -6.04 -18.35 11.95
C GLU A 485 -6.60 -17.99 10.57
N GLU A 486 -7.76 -18.56 10.23
CA GLU A 486 -8.49 -18.14 9.05
C GLU A 486 -9.42 -16.96 9.33
N LEU A 487 -9.36 -16.00 8.41
CA LEU A 487 -10.02 -14.70 8.49
C LEU A 487 -10.66 -14.38 7.15
N ASN A 488 -11.73 -13.59 7.16
CA ASN A 488 -12.34 -13.02 5.97
C ASN A 488 -12.33 -11.48 6.05
N ALA A 489 -12.29 -10.80 4.90
CA ALA A 489 -12.39 -9.34 4.83
C ALA A 489 -13.09 -8.86 3.54
N GLU A 490 -13.80 -7.73 3.65
CA GLU A 490 -14.36 -6.93 2.55
C GLU A 490 -13.76 -5.50 2.56
N GLY A 491 -12.47 -5.39 2.84
CA GLY A 491 -11.70 -4.15 2.92
C GLY A 491 -11.10 -3.87 4.29
N PHE A 492 -10.31 -2.80 4.37
CA PHE A 492 -9.69 -2.33 5.61
C PHE A 492 -10.70 -2.20 6.76
N GLY A 493 -10.32 -2.66 7.95
CA GLY A 493 -11.14 -2.61 9.15
C GLY A 493 -12.29 -3.63 9.23
N THR A 494 -12.46 -4.52 8.24
CA THR A 494 -13.55 -5.53 8.22
C THR A 494 -13.11 -6.96 8.56
N VAL A 495 -11.83 -7.16 8.90
CA VAL A 495 -11.25 -8.48 9.22
C VAL A 495 -12.05 -9.16 10.33
N THR A 496 -12.54 -10.35 10.04
CA THR A 496 -13.30 -11.17 11.00
C THR A 496 -12.83 -12.62 10.90
N PRO A 497 -12.48 -13.29 12.01
CA PRO A 497 -12.16 -14.72 12.00
C PRO A 497 -13.32 -15.58 11.50
N GLN A 498 -13.01 -16.70 10.85
CA GLN A 498 -14.02 -17.72 10.54
C GLN A 498 -14.50 -18.38 11.86
N PRO A 499 -15.77 -18.83 11.93
CA PRO A 499 -16.23 -19.68 13.02
C PRO A 499 -15.36 -20.94 13.15
N THR A 500 -15.21 -21.49 14.35
CA THR A 500 -14.33 -22.65 14.64
C THR A 500 -14.62 -23.85 13.74
N GLU A 501 -15.88 -24.10 13.35
CA GLU A 501 -16.27 -25.15 12.42
C GLU A 501 -15.84 -24.92 10.95
N ASN A 502 -15.30 -23.75 10.63
CA ASN A 502 -14.72 -23.38 9.34
C ASN A 502 -13.25 -22.94 9.47
N GLN A 503 -12.55 -23.38 10.53
CA GLN A 503 -11.08 -23.29 10.63
C GLN A 503 -10.52 -24.63 10.11
N ASN A 504 -10.19 -24.70 8.82
CA ASN A 504 -9.77 -25.91 8.10
C ASN A 504 -8.34 -25.83 7.52
N VAL A 505 -7.62 -24.71 7.72
CA VAL A 505 -6.21 -24.55 7.30
C VAL A 505 -5.27 -24.87 8.46
N GLU A 506 -4.46 -25.90 8.30
CA GLU A 506 -3.32 -26.20 9.18
C GLU A 506 -2.08 -25.39 8.78
N GLY A 507 -1.15 -25.17 9.71
CA GLY A 507 0.18 -24.72 9.35
C GLY A 507 1.20 -24.80 10.48
N TYR A 508 2.46 -24.71 10.09
CA TYR A 508 3.62 -24.81 10.97
C TYR A 508 4.76 -23.92 10.44
N GLY A 509 5.49 -23.26 11.33
CA GLY A 509 6.64 -22.42 10.99
C GLY A 509 7.92 -22.74 11.78
N GLU A 510 9.03 -22.92 11.06
CA GLU A 510 10.38 -23.04 11.64
C GLU A 510 11.22 -21.80 11.31
N TRP A 511 11.96 -21.27 12.29
CA TRP A 511 13.04 -20.31 12.07
C TRP A 511 14.40 -20.98 12.27
N LYS A 512 15.29 -20.80 11.30
CA LYS A 512 16.60 -21.46 11.24
C LYS A 512 17.59 -20.60 10.46
N ASP A 513 18.77 -20.39 11.03
CA ASP A 513 19.89 -19.67 10.40
C ASP A 513 19.53 -18.30 9.74
N GLY A 514 18.62 -17.54 10.37
CA GLY A 514 18.17 -16.24 9.86
C GLY A 514 17.10 -16.31 8.75
N MET A 515 16.38 -17.43 8.65
CA MET A 515 15.31 -17.64 7.68
C MET A 515 14.09 -18.28 8.35
N TRP A 516 12.91 -17.69 8.12
CA TRP A 516 11.64 -18.36 8.40
C TRP A 516 11.24 -19.25 7.24
N THR A 517 10.71 -20.43 7.55
CA THR A 517 9.97 -21.30 6.63
C THR A 517 8.61 -21.61 7.23
N VAL A 518 7.52 -21.26 6.53
CA VAL A 518 6.15 -21.55 6.97
C VAL A 518 5.45 -22.37 5.91
N VAL A 519 4.78 -23.45 6.33
CA VAL A 519 3.89 -24.26 5.48
C VAL A 519 2.45 -24.06 5.94
N PHE A 520 1.57 -23.77 4.99
CA PHE A 520 0.11 -23.85 5.13
C PHE A 520 -0.37 -25.10 4.39
N LEU A 521 -1.32 -25.84 4.96
CA LEU A 521 -1.95 -27.02 4.37
C LEU A 521 -3.47 -26.90 4.47
N ARG A 522 -4.19 -27.21 3.38
CA ARG A 522 -5.66 -27.26 3.37
C ARG A 522 -6.19 -28.25 2.35
N ASP A 523 -7.38 -28.78 2.60
CA ASP A 523 -8.18 -29.48 1.59
C ASP A 523 -8.52 -28.56 0.40
N MET A 524 -8.42 -29.08 -0.82
CA MET A 524 -8.66 -28.33 -2.06
C MET A 524 -10.12 -27.89 -2.26
N PRO A 525 -11.14 -28.73 -1.99
CA PRO A 525 -12.53 -28.29 -1.93
C PRO A 525 -12.71 -27.24 -0.82
N LYS A 526 -13.65 -26.31 -1.01
CA LYS A 526 -14.08 -25.41 0.06
C LYS A 526 -14.96 -26.15 1.08
N THR A 527 -14.77 -25.86 2.37
CA THR A 527 -15.66 -26.32 3.45
C THR A 527 -16.72 -25.26 3.73
N GLY A 528 -16.27 -24.02 3.95
CA GLY A 528 -17.11 -22.86 4.20
C GLY A 528 -17.58 -22.14 2.93
N LYS A 529 -18.58 -21.27 3.07
CA LYS A 529 -19.00 -20.33 2.01
C LYS A 529 -17.87 -19.38 1.59
N TRP A 530 -17.03 -19.00 2.56
CA TRP A 530 -16.02 -17.95 2.41
C TRP A 530 -14.62 -18.49 2.12
N ASP A 531 -14.48 -19.78 1.90
CA ASP A 531 -13.20 -20.39 1.60
C ASP A 531 -12.88 -20.24 0.10
N ALA A 532 -11.59 -20.11 -0.23
CA ALA A 532 -11.13 -20.33 -1.59
C ALA A 532 -11.45 -21.76 -2.05
N ASP A 533 -11.76 -21.94 -3.33
CA ASP A 533 -12.03 -23.26 -3.94
C ASP A 533 -10.91 -23.57 -4.93
N PHE A 534 -10.10 -24.58 -4.66
CA PHE A 534 -8.93 -24.95 -5.48
C PHE A 534 -9.24 -26.07 -6.49
N THR A 535 -10.49 -26.54 -6.57
CA THR A 535 -10.92 -27.57 -7.53
C THR A 535 -11.29 -26.97 -8.91
N ARG A 536 -11.33 -25.64 -9.01
CA ARG A 536 -11.57 -24.90 -10.26
C ARG A 536 -10.36 -24.94 -11.19
N LYS A 537 -10.64 -24.89 -12.49
CA LYS A 537 -9.62 -24.81 -13.55
C LYS A 537 -9.04 -23.41 -13.75
N GLU A 538 -9.81 -22.38 -13.40
CA GLU A 538 -9.37 -20.99 -13.55
C GLU A 538 -8.39 -20.61 -12.43
N PRO A 539 -7.33 -19.83 -12.72
CA PRO A 539 -6.34 -19.45 -11.72
C PRO A 539 -6.96 -18.66 -10.56
N SER A 540 -6.61 -19.02 -9.33
CA SER A 540 -7.02 -18.27 -8.14
C SER A 540 -6.12 -17.06 -7.93
N LEU A 541 -6.68 -15.89 -7.62
CA LEU A 541 -5.85 -14.72 -7.27
C LEU A 541 -5.35 -14.86 -5.84
N ILE A 542 -4.03 -14.80 -5.67
CA ILE A 542 -3.32 -15.00 -4.41
C ILE A 542 -2.41 -13.82 -4.10
N ALA A 543 -2.38 -13.35 -2.85
CA ALA A 543 -1.47 -12.32 -2.38
C ALA A 543 -0.86 -12.72 -1.03
N PHE A 544 0.29 -12.16 -0.71
CA PHE A 544 1.08 -12.51 0.47
C PHE A 544 1.30 -11.29 1.35
N ALA A 545 1.45 -11.52 2.65
CA ALA A 545 1.87 -10.50 3.60
C ALA A 545 2.81 -11.09 4.65
N ILE A 546 3.83 -10.33 5.04
CA ILE A 546 4.78 -10.69 6.11
C ILE A 546 4.81 -9.56 7.15
N TRP A 547 4.83 -9.96 8.42
CA TRP A 547 5.01 -9.12 9.60
C TRP A 547 6.35 -9.48 10.23
N ASP A 548 7.17 -8.46 10.46
CA ASP A 548 8.49 -8.51 11.09
C ASP A 548 8.36 -7.92 12.51
N GLY A 549 8.56 -8.77 13.53
CA GLY A 549 8.38 -8.42 14.93
C GLY A 549 9.37 -7.36 15.42
N LEU A 550 10.61 -7.40 14.92
CA LEU A 550 11.65 -6.42 15.21
C LEU A 550 11.30 -5.02 14.66
N LYS A 551 10.56 -4.93 13.55
CA LYS A 551 10.03 -3.66 13.01
C LYS A 551 8.67 -3.27 13.61
N GLU A 552 8.25 -3.95 14.67
CA GLU A 552 6.96 -3.82 15.36
C GLU A 552 5.73 -3.98 14.45
N ASP A 553 5.80 -4.82 13.42
CA ASP A 553 4.68 -4.99 12.51
C ASP A 553 3.45 -5.57 13.21
N ARG A 554 2.29 -5.05 12.84
CA ARG A 554 0.98 -5.41 13.38
C ARG A 554 -0.15 -4.86 12.52
N ASN A 555 -1.23 -5.60 12.38
CA ASN A 555 -2.41 -5.17 11.61
C ASN A 555 -2.04 -4.72 10.18
N GLY A 556 -2.21 -3.44 9.86
CA GLY A 556 -1.81 -2.85 8.56
C GLY A 556 -0.33 -2.47 8.43
N ARG A 557 0.44 -2.44 9.52
CA ARG A 557 1.92 -2.32 9.46
C ARG A 557 2.47 -3.70 9.09
N LYS A 558 2.82 -3.86 7.82
CA LYS A 558 3.34 -5.09 7.20
C LYS A 558 3.93 -4.80 5.82
N VAL A 559 4.63 -5.78 5.25
CA VAL A 559 4.94 -5.83 3.81
C VAL A 559 3.93 -6.73 3.09
N ILE A 560 3.59 -6.42 1.84
CA ILE A 560 2.63 -7.17 1.03
C ILE A 560 3.07 -7.35 -0.42
N SER A 561 2.59 -8.41 -1.08
CA SER A 561 2.61 -8.52 -2.54
C SER A 561 1.36 -7.86 -3.17
N VAL A 562 1.38 -7.67 -4.48
CA VAL A 562 0.13 -7.55 -5.28
C VAL A 562 -0.45 -8.95 -5.55
N TRP A 563 -1.58 -9.02 -6.25
CA TRP A 563 -2.14 -10.28 -6.74
C TRP A 563 -1.17 -11.01 -7.68
N GLN A 564 -0.99 -12.31 -7.45
CA GLN A 564 -0.42 -13.28 -8.38
C GLN A 564 -1.54 -14.22 -8.86
N ARG A 565 -1.29 -15.01 -9.90
CA ARG A 565 -2.23 -16.02 -10.41
C ARG A 565 -1.75 -17.41 -10.02
N LEU A 566 -2.44 -18.06 -9.08
CA LEU A 566 -2.15 -19.44 -8.67
C LEU A 566 -2.84 -20.41 -9.63
N ASN A 567 -2.01 -21.15 -10.37
CA ASN A 567 -2.44 -22.23 -11.26
C ASN A 567 -2.24 -23.55 -10.51
N VAL A 568 -3.33 -24.27 -10.20
CA VAL A 568 -3.24 -25.62 -9.63
C VAL A 568 -3.12 -26.61 -10.78
N LEU A 569 -2.07 -27.44 -10.75
CA LEU A 569 -1.79 -28.39 -11.83
C LEU A 569 -2.32 -29.78 -11.49
N ASP A 570 -3.12 -30.34 -12.39
CA ASP A 570 -3.64 -31.72 -12.32
C ASP A 570 -2.55 -32.80 -12.51
N LYS A 571 -1.39 -32.41 -13.09
CA LYS A 571 -0.27 -33.30 -13.50
C LYS A 571 1.07 -32.57 -13.43
#